data_AF-A0A929UZH5-F1
#
_entry.id   AF-A0A929UZH5-F1
#
_cell.length_a   1.000
_cell.length_b   1.000
_cell.length_c   1.000
_cell.angle_alpha   90.00
_cell.angle_beta   90.00
_cell.angle_gamma   90.00
#
_symmetry.space_group_name_H-M   'P 1'
#
loop_
_entity.id
_entity.type
_entity.pdbx_description
1 polymer ?
#
loop_
_entity_poly.entity_id
_entity_poly.type
_entity_poly.pdbx_seq_one_letter_code
_entity_poly.pdbx_strand_id
1 'polypeptide(L)'
;MWRIFSTLKGISAKDINYQSSANDSSIIQNILNTAYIWAGVVAVIVIIVAGFMYTISQDDPSQVSRAKNTLLGAIIGLAVVLFAFVITNTVLNGVF
;
A
#
# COMPACT_ATOMS: atom_id res chain seq x y z
N MET A 1 -32.02 -49.86 3.84
CA MET A 1 -31.50 -48.94 4.88
C MET A 1 -30.16 -48.35 4.43
N TRP A 2 -30.17 -47.39 3.48
CA TRP A 2 -28.97 -46.74 2.89
C TRP A 2 -29.19 -45.21 2.71
N ARG A 3 -30.45 -44.74 2.76
CA ARG A 3 -30.83 -43.34 2.50
C ARG A 3 -30.33 -42.32 3.53
N ILE A 4 -29.90 -42.77 4.72
CA ILE A 4 -29.42 -41.91 5.81
C ILE A 4 -27.95 -41.48 5.65
N PHE A 5 -27.16 -42.17 4.82
CA PHE A 5 -25.75 -41.82 4.60
C PHE A 5 -25.55 -40.81 3.45
N SER A 6 -26.53 -40.61 2.56
CA SER A 6 -26.41 -39.65 1.44
C SER A 6 -26.55 -38.19 1.87
N THR A 7 -27.28 -37.91 2.96
CA THR A 7 -27.41 -36.56 3.53
C THR A 7 -26.16 -36.10 4.27
N LEU A 8 -25.34 -37.02 4.79
CA LEU A 8 -24.07 -36.68 5.45
C LEU A 8 -22.94 -36.38 4.46
N LYS A 9 -23.05 -36.89 3.22
CA LYS A 9 -22.10 -36.59 2.12
C LYS A 9 -22.32 -35.20 1.49
N GLY A 10 -23.34 -34.47 1.95
CA GLY A 10 -23.72 -33.13 1.47
C GLY A 10 -23.22 -31.97 2.32
N ILE A 11 -22.49 -32.21 3.42
CA ILE A 11 -21.80 -31.14 4.16
C ILE A 11 -20.53 -30.81 3.36
N SER A 12 -20.67 -29.90 2.40
CA SER A 12 -19.54 -29.38 1.65
C SER A 12 -18.72 -28.50 2.58
N ALA A 13 -17.39 -28.58 2.49
CA ALA A 13 -16.43 -27.76 3.25
C ALA A 13 -16.63 -26.23 3.09
N LYS A 14 -17.61 -25.80 2.29
CA LYS A 14 -18.00 -24.43 2.01
C LYS A 14 -19.05 -23.87 3.00
N ASP A 15 -19.82 -24.75 3.66
CA ASP A 15 -20.84 -24.36 4.66
C ASP A 15 -20.27 -24.25 6.07
N ILE A 16 -19.22 -25.01 6.34
CA ILE A 16 -18.24 -24.69 7.38
C ILE A 16 -17.43 -23.54 6.80
N ASN A 17 -17.26 -22.45 7.53
CA ASN A 17 -16.35 -21.36 7.17
C ASN A 17 -14.88 -21.83 7.25
N TYR A 18 -14.56 -22.96 6.63
CA TYR A 18 -13.19 -23.30 6.28
C TYR A 18 -12.86 -22.39 5.10
N GLN A 19 -12.47 -21.17 5.46
CA GLN A 19 -11.72 -20.27 4.62
C GLN A 19 -10.40 -20.98 4.32
N SER A 20 -10.42 -21.99 3.44
CA SER A 20 -9.21 -22.51 2.83
C SER A 20 -8.50 -21.26 2.30
N SER A 21 -7.28 -21.02 2.78
CA SER A 21 -6.45 -19.86 2.52
C SER A 21 -6.07 -19.74 1.03
N ALA A 22 -7.06 -19.62 0.16
CA ALA A 22 -6.97 -19.12 -1.20
C ALA A 22 -7.10 -17.59 -1.24
N ASN A 23 -6.93 -16.93 -0.08
CA ASN A 23 -7.07 -15.48 0.13
C ASN A 23 -5.75 -14.80 0.52
N ASP A 24 -4.59 -15.42 0.27
CA ASP A 24 -3.31 -14.76 0.54
C ASP A 24 -3.20 -13.44 -0.24
N SER A 25 -3.67 -13.43 -1.49
CA SER A 25 -3.70 -12.23 -2.33
C SER A 25 -4.59 -11.12 -1.75
N SER A 26 -5.70 -11.43 -1.08
CA SER A 26 -6.62 -10.46 -0.49
C SER A 26 -6.03 -9.79 0.76
N ILE A 27 -5.36 -10.57 1.61
CA ILE A 27 -4.70 -10.08 2.83
C ILE A 27 -3.51 -9.19 2.44
N ILE A 28 -2.72 -9.62 1.45
CA ILE A 28 -1.59 -8.86 0.91
C ILE A 28 -2.09 -7.56 0.28
N GLN A 29 -3.16 -7.59 -0.52
CA GLN A 29 -3.78 -6.38 -1.09
C GLN A 29 -4.22 -5.39 -0.03
N ASN A 30 -4.89 -5.85 1.03
CA ASN A 30 -5.36 -4.96 2.10
C ASN A 30 -4.20 -4.31 2.87
N ILE A 31 -3.15 -5.07 3.17
CA ILE A 31 -1.95 -4.56 3.84
C ILE A 31 -1.22 -3.55 2.97
N LEU A 32 -1.03 -3.84 1.69
CA LEU A 32 -0.34 -2.95 0.76
C LEU A 32 -1.16 -1.67 0.51
N ASN A 33 -2.47 -1.77 0.32
CA ASN A 33 -3.35 -0.60 0.17
C ASN A 33 -3.28 0.31 1.42
N THR A 34 -3.35 -0.27 2.62
CA THR A 34 -3.16 0.48 3.87
C THR A 34 -1.79 1.15 3.91
N ALA A 35 -0.72 0.43 3.57
CA ALA A 35 0.63 0.98 3.54
C ALA A 35 0.78 2.15 2.55
N TYR A 36 0.18 2.07 1.36
CA TYR A 36 0.23 3.14 0.37
C TYR A 36 -0.50 4.40 0.83
N ILE A 37 -1.65 4.27 1.50
CA ILE A 37 -2.37 5.42 2.06
C ILE A 37 -1.50 6.13 3.10
N TRP A 38 -0.92 5.39 4.05
CA TRP A 38 -0.04 5.98 5.06
C TRP A 38 1.21 6.60 4.45
N ALA A 39 1.84 5.93 3.47
CA ALA A 39 3.00 6.46 2.77
C ALA A 39 2.67 7.77 2.02
N GLY A 40 1.51 7.85 1.38
CA GLY A 40 1.02 9.07 0.72
C GLY A 40 0.80 10.22 1.70
N VAL A 41 0.18 9.95 2.84
CA VAL A 41 -0.05 10.96 3.89
C VAL A 41 1.28 11.52 4.42
N VAL A 42 2.24 10.64 4.73
CA VAL A 42 3.57 11.07 5.20
C VAL A 42 4.29 11.90 4.13
N ALA A 43 4.23 11.50 2.86
CA ALA A 43 4.84 12.25 1.76
C ALA A 43 4.29 13.68 1.66
N VAL A 44 2.96 13.85 1.77
CA VAL A 44 2.32 15.17 1.74
C VAL A 44 2.79 16.05 2.91
N ILE A 45 2.88 15.49 4.12
CA ILE A 45 3.36 16.23 5.31
C ILE A 45 4.80 16.73 5.09
N VAL A 46 5.69 15.88 4.57
CA VAL A 46 7.08 16.26 4.30
C VAL A 46 7.18 17.35 3.23
N ILE A 47 6.36 17.28 2.18
CA ILE A 47 6.32 18.33 1.14
C ILE A 47 5.89 19.67 1.74
N ILE A 48 4.88 19.68 2.60
CA ILE A 48 4.40 20.90 3.27
C ILE A 48 5.51 21.50 4.13
N VAL A 49 6.15 20.70 4.99
CA VAL A 49 7.24 21.16 5.87
C VAL A 49 8.42 21.69 5.04
N ALA A 50 8.80 20.99 3.98
CA ALA A 50 9.87 21.42 3.08
C ALA A 50 9.52 22.74 2.36
N GLY A 51 8.26 22.92 1.94
CA GLY A 51 7.77 24.13 1.29
C GLY A 51 7.75 25.35 2.23
N PHE A 52 7.31 25.15 3.48
CA PHE A 52 7.40 26.20 4.51
C PHE A 52 8.84 26.57 4.80
N MET A 53 9.72 25.57 4.97
CA MET A 53 11.14 25.82 5.22
C MET A 53 11.77 26.57 4.04
N TYR A 54 11.46 26.21 2.79
CA TYR A 54 11.94 26.91 1.61
C TYR A 54 11.54 28.40 1.58
N THR A 55 10.31 28.70 1.98
CA THR A 55 9.77 30.07 1.98
C THR A 55 10.35 30.94 3.10
N ILE A 56 10.69 30.36 4.25
CA ILE A 56 11.27 31.09 5.39
C ILE A 56 12.79 31.29 5.21
N SER A 57 13.44 30.46 4.41
CA SER A 57 14.91 30.45 4.25
C SER A 57 15.50 31.59 3.42
N GLN A 58 14.72 32.63 3.08
CA GLN A 58 15.07 33.65 2.07
C GLN A 58 16.42 34.36 2.30
N ASP A 59 16.86 34.39 3.56
CA ASP A 59 17.97 35.19 4.05
C ASP A 59 19.28 34.39 4.25
N ASP A 60 19.23 33.05 4.22
CA ASP A 60 20.43 32.19 4.29
C ASP A 60 20.46 31.15 3.13
N PRO A 61 21.43 31.24 2.20
CA PRO A 61 21.57 30.28 1.11
C PRO A 61 21.78 28.83 1.58
N SER A 62 22.31 28.61 2.78
CA SER A 62 22.47 27.28 3.37
C SER A 62 21.11 26.62 3.66
N GLN A 63 20.16 27.41 4.15
CA GLN A 63 18.82 26.99 4.51
C GLN A 63 17.98 26.72 3.24
N VAL A 64 18.15 27.56 2.21
CA VAL A 64 17.53 27.33 0.89
C VAL A 64 18.00 26.02 0.27
N SER A 65 19.30 25.73 0.34
CA SER A 65 19.87 24.48 -0.20
C SER A 65 19.35 23.26 0.55
N ARG A 66 19.27 23.32 1.88
CA ARG A 66 18.67 22.27 2.71
C ARG A 66 17.21 22.03 2.36
N ALA A 67 16.41 23.09 2.27
CA ALA A 67 14.99 22.99 1.92
C ALA A 67 14.77 22.36 0.53
N LYS A 68 15.59 22.73 -0.46
CA LYS A 68 15.58 22.11 -1.80
C LYS A 68 15.91 20.63 -1.75
N ASN A 69 16.94 20.23 -1.00
CA ASN A 69 17.32 18.82 -0.87
C ASN A 69 16.22 18.01 -0.16
N THR A 70 15.58 18.57 0.86
CA THR A 70 14.42 17.93 1.53
C THR A 70 13.25 17.79 0.58
N LEU A 71 12.94 18.83 -0.20
CA LEU A 71 11.86 18.78 -1.20
C LEU A 71 12.14 17.74 -2.28
N LEU A 72 13.37 17.69 -2.80
CA LEU A 72 13.79 16.66 -3.76
C LEU A 72 13.63 15.26 -3.17
N GLY A 73 14.05 15.05 -1.93
CA GLY A 73 13.86 13.77 -1.23
C GLY A 73 12.37 13.39 -1.11
N ALA A 74 11.50 14.36 -0.81
CA ALA A 74 10.06 14.13 -0.73
C ALA A 74 9.44 13.74 -2.09
N ILE A 75 9.85 14.41 -3.17
CA ILE A 75 9.40 14.11 -4.54
C ILE A 75 9.86 12.70 -4.96
N ILE A 76 11.11 12.35 -4.68
CA ILE A 76 11.66 11.02 -4.98
C ILE A 76 10.89 9.95 -4.19
N GLY A 77 10.62 10.17 -2.91
CA GLY A 77 9.83 9.26 -2.08
C GLY A 77 8.42 9.05 -2.63
N LEU A 78 7.76 10.12 -3.06
CA LEU A 78 6.43 10.04 -3.68
C LEU A 78 6.47 9.27 -5.00
N ALA A 79 7.49 9.49 -5.84
CA ALA A 79 7.69 8.73 -7.07
C ALA A 79 7.87 7.22 -6.79
N VAL A 80 8.64 6.84 -5.77
CA VAL A 80 8.84 5.44 -5.38
C VAL A 80 7.52 4.78 -4.97
N VAL A 81 6.66 5.48 -4.22
CA VAL A 81 5.33 4.98 -3.83
C VAL A 81 4.46 4.72 -5.07
N LEU A 82 4.48 5.62 -6.05
CA LEU A 82 3.75 5.44 -7.31
C LEU A 82 4.25 4.23 -8.11
N PHE A 83 5.58 4.05 -8.20
CA PHE A 83 6.15 2.88 -8.86
C PHE A 83 5.81 1.58 -8.13
N ALA A 84 5.86 1.58 -6.80
CA ALA A 84 5.50 0.42 -5.99
C ALA A 84 4.04 0.01 -6.23
N PHE A 85 3.12 0.96 -6.38
CA PHE A 85 1.72 0.67 -6.68
C PHE A 85 1.56 -0.07 -8.02
N VAL A 86 2.22 0.41 -9.07
CA VAL A 86 2.17 -0.21 -10.41
C VAL A 86 2.75 -1.62 -10.41
N ILE A 87 3.91 -1.81 -9.79
CA ILE A 87 4.58 -3.11 -9.69
C ILE A 87 3.71 -4.10 -8.91
N THR A 88 3.24 -3.71 -7.73
CA THR A 88 2.37 -4.54 -6.90
C THR A 88 1.10 -4.96 -7.63
N ASN A 89 0.43 -4.02 -8.31
CA ASN A 89 -0.77 -4.33 -9.09
C ASN A 89 -0.48 -5.30 -10.24
N THR A 90 0.71 -5.23 -10.85
CA THR A 90 1.13 -6.16 -11.92
C THR A 90 1.38 -7.56 -11.38
N VAL A 91 2.02 -7.68 -10.21
CA VAL A 91 2.29 -8.96 -9.54
C VAL A 91 1.00 -9.61 -9.05
N LEU A 92 0.07 -8.82 -8.50
CA LEU A 92 -1.18 -9.32 -7.93
C LEU A 92 -2.25 -9.65 -8.98
N ASN A 93 -2.32 -8.89 -10.07
CA ASN A 93 -3.23 -9.18 -11.18
C ASN A 93 -2.73 -10.30 -12.09
N GLY A 94 -1.52 -10.84 -11.83
CA GLY A 94 -1.01 -12.01 -12.53
C GLY A 94 -1.09 -11.86 -14.04
N VAL A 95 -0.43 -10.84 -14.60
CA VAL A 95 -0.16 -10.83 -16.05
C VAL A 95 1.01 -11.80 -16.31
N PHE A 96 0.75 -13.09 -16.10
CA PHE A 96 1.48 -14.26 -16.57
C PHE A 96 0.52 -15.45 -16.66
#